data_AF-A0A9Q4GH04-F1
#
_entry.id   AF-A0A9Q4GH04-F1
#
_cell.length_a   1.000
_cell.length_b   1.000
_cell.length_c   1.000
_cell.angle_alpha   90.00
_cell.angle_beta   90.00
_cell.angle_gamma   90.00
#
_symmetry.space_group_name_H-M   'P 1'
#
loop_
_entity.id
_entity.type
_entity.pdbx_description
1 polymer ?
#
loop_
_entity_poly.entity_id
_entity_poly.type
_entity_poly.pdbx_seq_one_letter_code
_entity_poly.pdbx_strand_id
1 'polypeptide(L)'
;MEIRGERECLDCGETWSYFETREPACPECGSLRSRAVEDADEDTAGAVETADLLTRFGTDFDAALEEVEERCREYTSRAGFVEGGELLPPSPVYVMACEVKHVSAEFVGEREPTDEEREYVVALVEGVGKGEPPGTDERPETLESAHRRAVAETVEEYAVELSRYSRTVGETDARVEEARDLAKRTQATDGDADDAVEGLRLLRDVYDDLTASEA
;
A
#
# COMPACT_ATOMS: atom_id res chain seq x y z
N MET A 1 -15.20 20.46 8.52
CA MET A 1 -14.68 19.30 9.25
C MET A 1 -15.89 18.48 9.65
N GLU A 2 -16.35 17.67 8.72
CA GLU A 2 -17.52 16.80 8.91
C GLU A 2 -16.98 15.48 9.48
N ILE A 3 -17.17 15.25 10.77
CA ILE A 3 -16.93 13.93 11.35
C ILE A 3 -18.21 13.14 11.07
N ARG A 4 -18.18 12.36 10.00
CA ARG A 4 -19.19 11.35 9.62
C ARG A 4 -18.77 10.05 10.31
N GLY A 5 -19.66 9.37 11.02
CA GLY A 5 -19.21 8.24 11.83
C GLY A 5 -20.37 7.51 12.51
N GLU A 6 -21.00 6.63 11.76
CA GLU A 6 -21.69 5.48 12.34
C GLU A 6 -20.65 4.49 12.89
N ARG A 7 -21.05 3.61 13.81
CA ARG A 7 -20.17 2.62 14.43
C ARG A 7 -20.87 1.31 14.64
N GLU A 8 -20.16 0.21 14.46
CA GLU A 8 -20.66 -1.14 14.71
C GLU A 8 -19.97 -1.71 15.95
N CYS A 9 -20.75 -2.32 16.85
CA CYS A 9 -20.23 -2.96 18.05
C CYS A 9 -19.56 -4.28 17.68
N LEU A 10 -18.31 -4.49 18.11
CA LEU A 10 -17.61 -5.75 17.88
C LEU A 10 -18.14 -6.91 18.74
N ASP A 11 -18.88 -6.60 19.81
CA ASP A 11 -19.41 -7.62 20.73
C ASP A 11 -20.87 -8.03 20.43
N CYS A 12 -21.69 -7.13 19.89
CA CYS A 12 -23.10 -7.43 19.60
C CYS A 12 -23.59 -7.03 18.20
N GLY A 13 -22.76 -6.42 17.36
CA GLY A 13 -23.10 -6.04 15.99
C GLY A 13 -24.06 -4.86 15.86
N GLU A 14 -24.41 -4.17 16.96
CA GLU A 14 -25.28 -3.00 16.92
C GLU A 14 -24.59 -1.84 16.20
N THR A 15 -25.31 -1.14 15.31
CA THR A 15 -24.82 0.05 14.62
C THR A 15 -25.42 1.33 15.21
N TRP A 16 -24.60 2.30 15.62
CA TRP A 16 -25.09 3.57 16.17
C TRP A 16 -24.24 4.78 15.76
N SER A 17 -24.87 5.94 15.69
CA SER A 17 -24.19 7.22 15.53
C SER A 17 -23.83 7.85 16.86
N TYR A 18 -22.59 8.34 16.99
CA TYR A 18 -22.17 9.15 18.14
C TYR A 18 -23.08 10.37 18.38
N PHE A 19 -23.73 10.90 17.34
CA PHE A 19 -24.63 12.04 17.47
C PHE A 19 -25.96 11.70 18.13
N GLU A 20 -26.40 10.44 18.03
CA GLU A 20 -27.67 9.97 18.59
C GLU A 20 -27.50 9.60 20.07
N THR A 21 -26.44 8.87 20.41
CA THR A 21 -26.23 8.40 21.78
C THR A 21 -25.47 9.41 22.64
N ARG A 22 -24.61 10.24 22.04
CA ARG A 22 -23.63 11.11 22.74
C ARG A 22 -22.72 10.37 23.72
N GLU A 23 -22.66 9.04 23.62
CA GLU A 23 -21.92 8.15 24.49
C GLU A 23 -21.05 7.21 23.63
N PRO A 24 -19.77 6.98 24.01
CA PRO A 24 -18.86 6.09 23.28
C PRO A 24 -19.13 4.60 23.47
N ALA A 25 -19.97 4.23 24.45
CA ALA A 25 -20.37 2.86 24.65
C ALA A 25 -21.48 2.47 23.67
N CYS A 26 -21.47 1.21 23.25
CA CYS A 26 -22.58 0.60 22.53
C CYS A 26 -23.86 0.75 23.37
N PRO A 27 -24.95 1.29 22.81
CA PRO A 27 -26.19 1.50 23.54
C PRO A 27 -26.85 0.19 23.98
N GLU A 28 -26.60 -0.91 23.25
CA GLU A 28 -27.22 -2.20 23.52
C GLU A 28 -26.47 -3.04 24.56
N CYS A 29 -25.15 -3.15 24.45
CA CYS A 29 -24.36 -4.03 25.32
C CYS A 29 -23.42 -3.30 26.29
N GLY A 30 -23.29 -1.97 26.17
CA GLY A 30 -22.38 -1.16 26.97
C GLY A 30 -20.90 -1.34 26.64
N SER A 31 -20.57 -2.11 25.59
CA SER A 31 -19.18 -2.31 25.17
C SER A 31 -18.57 -1.04 24.63
N LEU A 32 -17.29 -0.81 24.94
CA LEU A 32 -16.47 0.23 24.33
C LEU A 32 -15.80 -0.25 23.02
N ARG A 33 -15.91 -1.54 22.69
CA ARG A 33 -15.33 -2.13 21.47
C ARG A 33 -16.25 -1.89 20.29
N SER A 34 -15.81 -1.02 19.38
CA SER A 34 -16.56 -0.66 18.18
C SER A 34 -15.63 -0.28 17.04
N ARG A 35 -16.06 -0.55 15.81
CA ARG A 35 -15.43 -0.05 14.57
C ARG A 35 -16.26 1.07 13.98
N ALA A 36 -15.64 1.96 13.19
CA ALA A 36 -16.41 2.91 12.39
C ALA A 36 -17.14 2.14 11.28
N VAL A 37 -18.40 2.47 11.06
CA VAL A 37 -19.11 2.14 9.83
C VAL A 37 -19.00 3.38 8.98
N GLU A 38 -18.00 3.36 8.12
CA GLU A 38 -17.98 4.24 6.96
C GLU A 38 -19.14 3.84 6.03
N ASP A 39 -19.84 4.83 5.49
CA ASP A 39 -20.72 4.59 4.33
C ASP A 39 -19.87 3.80 3.33
N ALA A 40 -20.30 2.59 2.98
CA ALA A 40 -19.57 1.70 2.09
C ALA A 40 -19.41 2.35 0.70
N ASP A 41 -18.36 3.13 0.55
CA ASP A 41 -17.80 3.66 -0.71
C ASP A 41 -16.26 3.84 -0.56
N GLU A 42 -15.62 3.07 0.33
CA GLU A 42 -14.16 2.94 0.40
C GLU A 42 -13.78 1.47 0.24
N ASP A 43 -14.08 0.92 -0.96
CA ASP A 43 -13.20 -0.11 -1.54
C ASP A 43 -11.79 0.49 -1.49
N THR A 44 -10.86 -0.10 -0.73
CA THR A 44 -9.44 0.31 -0.64
C THR A 44 -8.91 0.68 -2.03
N ALA A 45 -8.94 1.98 -2.36
CA ALA A 45 -8.77 2.55 -3.70
C ALA A 45 -9.11 1.60 -4.86
N GLY A 46 -10.27 1.77 -5.51
CA GLY A 46 -10.63 0.98 -6.71
C GLY A 46 -9.46 0.70 -7.68
N ALA A 47 -9.50 -0.44 -8.37
CA ALA A 47 -8.38 -0.96 -9.15
C ALA A 47 -7.72 0.07 -10.08
N VAL A 48 -6.40 -0.01 -10.22
CA VAL A 48 -5.69 0.79 -11.24
C VAL A 48 -6.08 0.24 -12.61
N GLU A 49 -6.91 0.99 -13.34
CA GLU A 49 -7.26 0.64 -14.71
C GLU A 49 -6.02 0.80 -15.60
N THR A 50 -5.55 -0.28 -16.23
CA THR A 50 -4.35 -0.27 -17.09
C THR A 50 -4.60 -0.75 -18.52
N ALA A 51 -5.77 -1.35 -18.80
CA ALA A 51 -6.03 -2.04 -20.06
C ALA A 51 -5.93 -1.14 -21.30
N ASP A 52 -6.39 0.11 -21.21
CA ASP A 52 -6.29 1.09 -22.31
C ASP A 52 -4.84 1.56 -22.55
N LEU A 53 -4.00 1.56 -21.51
CA LEU A 53 -2.60 1.99 -21.56
C LEU A 53 -1.70 0.91 -22.16
N LEU A 54 -1.98 -0.38 -21.89
CA LEU A 54 -1.23 -1.51 -22.44
C LEU A 54 -1.13 -1.46 -23.98
N THR A 55 -2.20 -1.04 -24.65
CA THR A 55 -2.21 -0.91 -26.12
C THR A 55 -1.33 0.26 -26.61
N ARG A 56 -1.16 1.31 -25.80
CA ARG A 56 -0.43 2.53 -26.16
C ARG A 56 1.08 2.42 -26.01
N PHE A 57 1.59 1.52 -25.16
CA PHE A 57 3.04 1.31 -25.00
C PHE A 57 3.77 0.95 -26.31
N GLY A 58 3.08 0.33 -27.27
CA GLY A 58 3.65 0.02 -28.59
C GLY A 58 3.70 1.20 -29.57
N THR A 59 3.01 2.31 -29.27
CA THR A 59 2.90 3.48 -30.16
C THR A 59 3.47 4.76 -29.56
N ASP A 60 3.31 4.93 -28.26
CA ASP A 60 3.72 6.12 -27.51
C ASP A 60 4.02 5.70 -26.06
N PHE A 61 5.25 5.21 -25.87
CA PHE A 61 5.71 4.65 -24.60
C PHE A 61 5.72 5.71 -23.50
N ASP A 62 6.26 6.90 -23.79
CA ASP A 62 6.45 7.95 -22.80
C ASP A 62 5.10 8.48 -22.29
N ALA A 63 4.15 8.76 -23.19
CA ALA A 63 2.82 9.21 -22.80
C ALA A 63 2.01 8.13 -22.06
N ALA A 64 2.19 6.85 -22.40
CA ALA A 64 1.54 5.76 -21.68
C ALA A 64 2.13 5.58 -20.28
N LEU A 65 3.46 5.75 -20.14
CA LEU A 65 4.17 5.64 -18.87
C LEU A 65 3.82 6.79 -17.91
N GLU A 66 3.77 8.02 -18.41
CA GLU A 66 3.35 9.19 -17.62
C GLU A 66 1.92 9.01 -17.10
N GLU A 67 1.01 8.53 -17.93
CA GLU A 67 -0.39 8.35 -17.53
C GLU A 67 -0.58 7.21 -16.52
N VAL A 68 0.14 6.07 -16.68
CA VAL A 68 0.06 5.00 -15.68
C VAL A 68 0.70 5.40 -14.35
N GLU A 69 1.77 6.21 -14.39
CA GLU A 69 2.39 6.77 -13.19
C GLU A 69 1.39 7.63 -12.42
N GLU A 70 0.66 8.51 -13.11
CA GLU A 70 -0.38 9.35 -12.49
C GLU A 70 -1.48 8.49 -11.85
N ARG A 71 -1.97 7.47 -12.55
CA ARG A 71 -2.98 6.54 -12.00
C ARG A 71 -2.46 5.78 -10.78
N CYS A 72 -1.22 5.31 -10.80
CA CYS A 72 -0.58 4.64 -9.66
C CYS A 72 -0.37 5.58 -8.48
N ARG A 73 -0.02 6.85 -8.74
CA ARG A 73 0.10 7.89 -7.71
C ARG A 73 -1.25 8.20 -7.07
N GLU A 74 -2.31 8.32 -7.87
CA GLU A 74 -3.67 8.52 -7.37
C GLU A 74 -4.12 7.33 -6.51
N TYR A 75 -3.92 6.10 -7.00
CA TYR A 75 -4.22 4.88 -6.27
C TYR A 75 -3.47 4.80 -4.94
N THR A 76 -2.14 4.91 -4.94
CA THR A 76 -1.31 4.82 -3.72
C THR A 76 -1.62 5.92 -2.70
N SER A 77 -2.10 7.10 -3.15
CA SER A 77 -2.51 8.18 -2.25
C SER A 77 -3.84 7.94 -1.52
N ARG A 78 -4.67 7.05 -2.05
CA ARG A 78 -5.98 6.68 -1.49
C ARG A 78 -5.97 5.31 -0.83
N ALA A 79 -5.06 4.43 -1.25
CA ALA A 79 -4.97 3.08 -0.72
C ALA A 79 -4.49 3.14 0.73
N GLY A 80 -5.32 2.62 1.64
CA GLY A 80 -4.95 2.32 3.02
C GLY A 80 -4.66 0.83 3.20
N PHE A 81 -4.25 0.46 4.41
CA PHE A 81 -4.01 -0.92 4.81
C PHE A 81 -5.02 -1.42 5.84
N VAL A 82 -6.04 -0.62 6.17
CA VAL A 82 -7.10 -1.02 7.11
C VAL A 82 -8.41 -1.06 6.34
N GLU A 83 -9.09 -2.20 6.38
CA GLU A 83 -10.38 -2.42 5.73
C GLU A 83 -11.35 -2.99 6.77
N GLY A 84 -12.53 -2.38 6.94
CA GLY A 84 -13.53 -2.86 7.90
C GLY A 84 -13.03 -2.91 9.36
N GLY A 85 -11.98 -2.16 9.70
CA GLY A 85 -11.33 -2.17 11.01
C GLY A 85 -10.28 -3.27 11.20
N GLU A 86 -9.99 -4.06 10.16
CA GLU A 86 -8.95 -5.08 10.16
C GLU A 86 -7.73 -4.56 9.41
N LEU A 87 -6.53 -4.76 9.97
CA LEU A 87 -5.30 -4.46 9.25
C LEU A 87 -5.04 -5.56 8.21
N LEU A 88 -4.60 -5.15 7.03
CA LEU A 88 -4.23 -6.01 5.92
C LEU A 88 -2.76 -5.78 5.54
N PRO A 89 -2.04 -6.81 5.08
CA PRO A 89 -0.70 -6.63 4.55
C PRO A 89 -0.75 -5.82 3.24
N PRO A 90 0.36 -5.16 2.85
CA PRO A 90 0.44 -4.50 1.55
C PRO A 90 0.13 -5.48 0.41
N SER A 91 -0.84 -5.12 -0.42
CA SER A 91 -1.22 -5.93 -1.57
C SER A 91 -0.12 -5.93 -2.63
N PRO A 92 -0.01 -6.97 -3.47
CA PRO A 92 0.91 -6.95 -4.62
C PRO A 92 0.66 -5.76 -5.56
N VAL A 93 -0.60 -5.35 -5.75
CA VAL A 93 -0.98 -4.17 -6.54
C VAL A 93 -0.34 -2.91 -5.98
N TYR A 94 -0.39 -2.72 -4.66
CA TYR A 94 0.22 -1.55 -4.00
C TYR A 94 1.72 -1.49 -4.23
N VAL A 95 2.43 -2.60 -4.01
CA VAL A 95 3.88 -2.67 -4.22
C VAL A 95 4.25 -2.38 -5.68
N MET A 96 3.52 -2.96 -6.63
CA MET A 96 3.75 -2.70 -8.06
C MET A 96 3.41 -1.26 -8.46
N ALA A 97 2.37 -0.65 -7.89
CA ALA A 97 2.03 0.75 -8.15
C ALA A 97 3.12 1.71 -7.62
N CYS A 98 3.70 1.43 -6.45
CA CYS A 98 4.91 2.10 -5.98
C CYS A 98 6.07 1.90 -6.97
N GLU A 99 6.24 0.68 -7.48
CA GLU A 99 7.30 0.38 -8.43
C GLU A 99 7.16 1.13 -9.76
N VAL A 100 5.94 1.23 -10.31
CA VAL A 100 5.66 2.05 -11.48
C VAL A 100 6.11 3.50 -11.25
N LYS A 101 5.78 4.11 -10.11
CA LYS A 101 6.19 5.48 -9.79
C LYS A 101 7.71 5.67 -9.83
N HIS A 102 8.46 4.73 -9.25
CA HIS A 102 9.92 4.81 -9.22
C HIS A 102 10.57 4.45 -10.55
N VAL A 103 10.02 3.49 -11.29
CA VAL A 103 10.51 3.12 -12.62
C VAL A 103 10.26 4.25 -13.62
N SER A 104 9.10 4.90 -13.58
CA SER A 104 8.82 6.07 -14.43
C SER A 104 9.85 7.19 -14.21
N ALA A 105 10.29 7.40 -12.96
CA ALA A 105 11.30 8.40 -12.63
C ALA A 105 12.67 8.15 -13.29
N GLU A 106 13.01 6.89 -13.61
CA GLU A 106 14.28 6.53 -14.28
C GLU A 106 14.34 6.97 -15.74
N PHE A 107 13.19 7.25 -16.35
CA PHE A 107 13.07 7.68 -17.74
C PHE A 107 12.84 9.19 -17.87
N VAL A 108 12.90 9.92 -16.76
CA VAL A 108 12.85 11.38 -16.77
C VAL A 108 14.18 11.93 -17.30
N GLY A 109 14.16 12.41 -18.56
CA GLY A 109 15.26 13.16 -19.17
C GLY A 109 15.97 12.41 -20.30
N GLU A 110 15.39 12.48 -21.50
CA GLU A 110 15.92 12.11 -22.83
C GLU A 110 16.66 10.75 -22.98
N ARG A 111 16.72 9.92 -21.94
CA ARG A 111 17.27 8.57 -22.01
C ARG A 111 16.21 7.64 -22.58
N GLU A 112 16.51 7.05 -23.73
CA GLU A 112 15.67 6.00 -24.29
C GLU A 112 15.79 4.70 -23.46
N PRO A 113 14.67 4.08 -23.04
CA PRO A 113 14.69 2.78 -22.40
C PRO A 113 15.12 1.68 -23.38
N THR A 114 15.82 0.67 -22.86
CA THR A 114 16.17 -0.54 -23.62
C THR A 114 14.92 -1.38 -23.89
N ASP A 115 15.01 -2.33 -24.83
CA ASP A 115 13.88 -3.23 -25.13
C ASP A 115 13.48 -4.08 -23.89
N GLU A 116 14.47 -4.53 -23.11
CA GLU A 116 14.25 -5.28 -21.86
C GLU A 116 13.54 -4.41 -20.80
N GLU A 117 13.92 -3.14 -20.66
CA GLU A 117 13.24 -2.19 -19.76
C GLU A 117 11.80 -1.91 -20.20
N ARG A 118 11.56 -1.78 -21.52
CA ARG A 118 10.21 -1.59 -22.06
C ARG A 118 9.33 -2.82 -21.82
N GLU A 119 9.87 -4.01 -22.06
CA GLU A 119 9.17 -5.28 -21.82
C GLU A 119 8.81 -5.42 -20.33
N TYR A 120 9.75 -5.13 -19.43
CA TYR A 120 9.51 -5.15 -18.00
C TYR A 120 8.44 -4.14 -17.57
N VAL A 121 8.48 -2.90 -18.07
CA VAL A 121 7.46 -1.88 -17.77
C VAL A 121 6.07 -2.35 -18.21
N VAL A 122 5.94 -2.95 -19.39
CA VAL A 122 4.67 -3.49 -19.87
C VAL A 122 4.19 -4.63 -18.96
N ALA A 123 5.07 -5.56 -18.61
CA ALA A 123 4.74 -6.66 -17.69
C ALA A 123 4.32 -6.14 -16.31
N LEU A 124 5.01 -5.14 -15.78
CA LEU A 124 4.69 -4.51 -14.49
C LEU A 124 3.31 -3.85 -14.52
N VAL A 125 2.99 -3.09 -15.57
CA VAL A 125 1.69 -2.43 -15.73
C VAL A 125 0.55 -3.43 -15.96
N GLU A 126 0.81 -4.51 -16.69
CA GLU A 126 -0.13 -5.62 -16.83
C GLU A 126 -0.37 -6.29 -15.46
N GLY A 127 0.70 -6.47 -14.69
CA GLY A 127 0.64 -7.02 -13.34
C GLY A 127 -0.17 -6.15 -12.39
N VAL A 128 -0.01 -4.82 -12.44
CA VAL A 128 -0.84 -3.86 -11.69
C VAL A 128 -2.33 -4.08 -11.96
N GLY A 129 -2.72 -4.21 -13.24
CA GLY A 129 -4.12 -4.39 -13.63
C GLY A 129 -4.70 -5.76 -13.26
N LYS A 130 -3.86 -6.79 -13.09
CA LYS A 130 -4.28 -8.16 -12.74
C LYS A 130 -4.09 -8.51 -11.27
N GLY A 131 -3.31 -7.73 -10.53
CA GLY A 131 -2.84 -8.08 -9.20
C GLY A 131 -1.77 -9.18 -9.16
N GLU A 132 -1.10 -9.44 -10.28
CA GLU A 132 -0.13 -10.52 -10.43
C GLU A 132 1.24 -9.94 -10.81
N PRO A 133 2.26 -9.96 -9.92
CA PRO A 133 3.56 -9.39 -10.22
C PRO A 133 4.28 -10.13 -11.35
N PRO A 134 5.12 -9.43 -12.13
CA PRO A 134 6.07 -10.06 -13.05
C PRO A 134 6.94 -11.09 -12.32
N GLY A 135 7.50 -12.05 -13.07
CA GLY A 135 8.48 -12.98 -12.53
C GLY A 135 9.69 -12.25 -11.92
N THR A 136 10.24 -12.79 -10.82
CA THR A 136 11.36 -12.16 -10.10
C THR A 136 12.62 -12.01 -10.94
N ASP A 137 12.79 -12.86 -11.95
CA ASP A 137 13.94 -12.85 -12.86
C ASP A 137 13.70 -11.99 -14.12
N GLU A 138 12.51 -11.39 -14.27
CA GLU A 138 12.16 -10.55 -15.42
C GLU A 138 12.65 -9.11 -15.25
N ARG A 139 12.99 -8.68 -14.03
CA ARG A 139 13.45 -7.32 -13.78
C ARG A 139 14.88 -7.12 -14.28
N PRO A 140 15.13 -6.12 -15.14
CA PRO A 140 16.48 -5.72 -15.50
C PRO A 140 17.27 -5.18 -14.30
N GLU A 141 18.57 -5.49 -14.23
CA GLU A 141 19.45 -5.00 -13.15
C GLU A 141 19.44 -3.46 -13.04
N THR A 142 19.20 -2.76 -14.15
CA THR A 142 19.11 -1.29 -14.18
C THR A 142 17.90 -0.71 -13.45
N LEU A 143 16.87 -1.53 -13.19
CA LEU A 143 15.63 -1.13 -12.50
C LEU A 143 15.56 -1.67 -11.05
N GLU A 144 16.58 -2.39 -10.59
CA GLU A 144 16.63 -2.92 -9.22
C GLU A 144 16.58 -1.81 -8.16
N SER A 145 17.27 -0.68 -8.40
CA SER A 145 17.24 0.47 -7.49
C SER A 145 15.85 1.12 -7.42
N ALA A 146 15.11 1.16 -8.53
CA ALA A 146 13.73 1.64 -8.58
C ALA A 146 12.81 0.73 -7.75
N HIS A 147 12.93 -0.58 -7.92
CA HIS A 147 12.17 -1.52 -7.09
C HIS A 147 12.48 -1.38 -5.60
N ARG A 148 13.76 -1.28 -5.21
CA ARG A 148 14.13 -1.16 -3.79
C ARG A 148 13.59 0.12 -3.18
N ARG A 149 13.55 1.22 -3.92
CA ARG A 149 12.89 2.46 -3.49
C ARG A 149 11.37 2.27 -3.34
N ALA A 150 10.73 1.53 -4.24
CA ALA A 150 9.31 1.18 -4.11
C ALA A 150 8.99 0.34 -2.87
N VAL A 151 9.86 -0.63 -2.56
CA VAL A 151 9.77 -1.41 -1.31
C VAL A 151 9.97 -0.49 -0.11
N ALA A 152 10.94 0.44 -0.15
CA ALA A 152 11.15 1.39 0.93
C ALA A 152 9.93 2.30 1.15
N GLU A 153 9.32 2.83 0.09
CA GLU A 153 8.07 3.61 0.17
C GLU A 153 6.96 2.77 0.82
N THR A 154 6.76 1.53 0.36
CA THR A 154 5.78 0.61 0.93
C THR A 154 5.99 0.39 2.43
N VAL A 155 7.24 0.19 2.85
CA VAL A 155 7.60 -0.02 4.25
C VAL A 155 7.28 1.22 5.09
N GLU A 156 7.57 2.42 4.60
CA GLU A 156 7.27 3.64 5.35
C GLU A 156 5.77 3.86 5.55
N GLU A 157 4.98 3.69 4.48
CA GLU A 157 3.53 3.86 4.54
C GLU A 157 2.87 2.78 5.41
N TYR A 158 3.28 1.51 5.23
CA TYR A 158 2.73 0.42 6.02
C TYR A 158 3.14 0.50 7.50
N ALA A 159 4.38 0.90 7.81
CA ALA A 159 4.82 1.08 9.20
C ALA A 159 3.99 2.14 9.93
N VAL A 160 3.56 3.20 9.25
CA VAL A 160 2.70 4.23 9.83
C VAL A 160 1.34 3.66 10.21
N GLU A 161 0.68 2.95 9.29
CA GLU A 161 -0.64 2.35 9.53
C GLU A 161 -0.59 1.21 10.54
N LEU A 162 0.39 0.30 10.43
CA LEU A 162 0.61 -0.77 11.39
C LEU A 162 0.85 -0.19 12.80
N SER A 163 1.69 0.84 12.94
CA SER A 163 1.93 1.49 14.24
C SER A 163 0.67 2.14 14.81
N ARG A 164 -0.16 2.75 13.97
CA ARG A 164 -1.47 3.29 14.38
C ARG A 164 -2.38 2.16 14.85
N TYR A 165 -2.49 1.09 14.07
CA TYR A 165 -3.31 -0.07 14.37
C TYR A 165 -2.90 -0.76 15.66
N SER A 166 -1.61 -1.07 15.86
CA SER A 166 -1.11 -1.71 17.08
C SER A 166 -1.49 -0.92 18.34
N ARG A 167 -1.43 0.43 18.29
CA ARG A 167 -1.85 1.27 19.41
C ARG A 167 -3.34 1.17 19.72
N THR A 168 -4.18 0.90 18.72
CA THR A 168 -5.63 0.72 18.93
C THR A 168 -5.94 -0.59 19.67
N VAL A 169 -5.15 -1.65 19.42
CA VAL A 169 -5.27 -2.94 20.12
C VAL A 169 -4.44 -3.02 21.42
N GLY A 170 -3.68 -1.96 21.74
CA GLY A 170 -2.89 -1.87 22.98
C GLY A 170 -1.53 -2.54 22.90
N GLU A 171 -1.03 -2.83 21.70
CA GLU A 171 0.24 -3.46 21.43
C GLU A 171 1.24 -2.48 20.81
N THR A 172 2.53 -2.76 20.98
CA THR A 172 3.61 -2.01 20.33
C THR A 172 4.78 -2.94 20.05
N ASP A 173 5.36 -2.84 18.87
CA ASP A 173 6.53 -3.62 18.49
C ASP A 173 7.67 -2.73 17.99
N ALA A 174 8.86 -2.90 18.57
CA ALA A 174 10.04 -2.12 18.19
C ALA A 174 10.50 -2.39 16.76
N ARG A 175 10.18 -3.58 16.20
CA ARG A 175 10.49 -3.96 14.82
C ARG A 175 9.86 -3.02 13.79
N VAL A 176 8.75 -2.35 14.12
CA VAL A 176 8.10 -1.38 13.23
C VAL A 176 8.98 -0.16 12.97
N GLU A 177 9.62 0.39 14.01
CA GLU A 177 10.55 1.51 13.85
C GLU A 177 11.87 1.06 13.21
N GLU A 178 12.33 -0.16 13.51
CA GLU A 178 13.51 -0.76 12.87
C GLU A 178 13.31 -0.91 11.34
N ALA A 179 12.15 -1.41 10.93
CA ALA A 179 11.77 -1.50 9.52
C ALA A 179 11.78 -0.13 8.83
N ARG A 180 11.27 0.90 9.52
CA ARG A 180 11.30 2.27 8.99
C ARG A 180 12.72 2.82 8.85
N ASP A 181 13.62 2.50 9.76
CA ASP A 181 15.03 2.90 9.67
C ASP A 181 15.79 2.15 8.57
N LEU A 182 15.42 0.90 8.28
CA LEU A 182 15.88 0.16 7.10
C LEU A 182 15.41 0.84 5.79
N ALA A 183 14.13 1.21 5.70
CA ALA A 183 13.59 1.92 4.53
C ALA A 183 14.30 3.25 4.26
N LYS A 184 14.52 4.07 5.31
CA LYS A 184 15.27 5.34 5.17
C LYS A 184 16.69 5.15 4.65
N ARG A 185 17.36 4.05 4.99
CA ARG A 185 18.71 3.74 4.48
C ARG A 185 18.69 3.40 3.00
N THR A 186 17.74 2.59 2.55
CA THR A 186 17.52 2.34 1.11
C THR A 186 17.23 3.65 0.37
N GLN A 187 16.36 4.52 0.90
CA GLN A 187 16.09 5.83 0.27
C GLN A 187 17.34 6.72 0.23
N ALA A 188 18.12 6.80 1.32
CA ALA A 188 19.32 7.63 1.40
C ALA A 188 20.45 7.16 0.45
N THR A 189 20.34 5.95 -0.07
CA THR A 189 21.26 5.36 -1.05
C THR A 189 20.63 5.26 -2.45
N ASP A 190 19.52 5.96 -2.69
CA ASP A 190 18.77 5.93 -3.94
C ASP A 190 18.41 4.51 -4.44
N GLY A 191 18.24 3.57 -3.50
CA GLY A 191 17.94 2.17 -3.82
C GLY A 191 19.16 1.25 -3.93
N ASP A 192 20.39 1.73 -3.74
CA ASP A 192 21.57 0.87 -3.81
C ASP A 192 21.58 -0.18 -2.68
N ALA A 193 21.12 0.18 -1.48
CA ALA A 193 20.97 -0.75 -0.36
C ALA A 193 19.62 -1.50 -0.42
N ASP A 194 19.62 -2.80 -0.12
CA ASP A 194 18.44 -3.67 -0.08
C ASP A 194 17.79 -3.78 1.31
N ASP A 195 18.24 -2.94 2.26
CA ASP A 195 17.75 -2.86 3.64
C ASP A 195 16.21 -2.87 3.76
N ALA A 196 15.51 -2.14 2.89
CA ALA A 196 14.04 -2.07 2.88
C ALA A 196 13.36 -3.42 2.66
N VAL A 197 13.98 -4.37 1.95
CA VAL A 197 13.43 -5.71 1.76
C VAL A 197 13.37 -6.45 3.10
N GLU A 198 14.38 -6.28 3.94
CA GLU A 198 14.35 -6.79 5.31
C GLU A 198 13.31 -6.05 6.16
N GLY A 199 13.20 -4.73 6.00
CA GLY A 199 12.15 -3.95 6.66
C GLY A 199 10.75 -4.47 6.36
N LEU A 200 10.45 -4.80 5.10
CA LEU A 200 9.15 -5.36 4.72
C LEU A 200 8.90 -6.73 5.35
N ARG A 201 9.93 -7.58 5.47
CA ARG A 201 9.83 -8.86 6.19
C ARG A 201 9.52 -8.66 7.67
N LEU A 202 10.22 -7.74 8.33
CA LEU A 202 9.95 -7.40 9.73
C LEU A 202 8.52 -6.93 9.96
N LEU A 203 7.97 -6.08 9.07
CA LEU A 203 6.58 -5.63 9.19
C LEU A 203 5.58 -6.78 9.00
N ARG A 204 5.89 -7.76 8.13
CA ARG A 204 5.08 -8.97 7.98
C ARG A 204 5.12 -9.84 9.23
N ASP A 205 6.29 -10.04 9.83
CA ASP A 205 6.41 -10.81 11.06
C ASP A 205 5.61 -10.16 12.21
N VAL A 206 5.65 -8.82 12.33
CA VAL A 206 4.83 -8.10 13.31
C VAL A 206 3.33 -8.28 13.03
N TYR A 207 2.92 -8.19 11.77
CA TYR A 207 1.53 -8.43 11.38
C TYR A 207 1.05 -9.85 11.73
N ASP A 208 1.86 -10.86 11.41
CA ASP A 208 1.56 -12.26 11.70
C ASP A 208 1.46 -12.50 13.22
N ASP A 209 2.35 -11.89 14.01
CA ASP A 209 2.32 -11.99 15.48
C ASP A 209 1.07 -11.32 16.09
N LEU A 210 0.66 -10.15 15.57
CA LEU A 210 -0.55 -9.44 16.01
C LEU A 210 -1.80 -10.26 15.70
N THR A 211 -1.93 -10.76 14.48
CA THR A 211 -3.11 -11.52 14.04
C THR A 211 -3.17 -12.92 14.65
N ALA A 212 -2.04 -13.52 14.98
CA ALA A 212 -1.99 -14.78 15.74
C ALA A 212 -2.41 -14.62 17.21
N SER A 213 -2.24 -13.41 17.79
CA SER A 213 -2.68 -13.09 19.16
C SER A 213 -4.21 -12.97 19.29
N GLU A 214 -4.90 -12.71 18.18
CA GLU A 214 -6.37 -12.54 18.13
C GLU A 214 -7.16 -13.85 17.95
N ALA A 215 -6.49 -14.96 17.58
CA ALA A 215 -7.09 -16.27 17.28
C ALA A 215 -7.10 -17.24 18.47
#